data_AF-A0A9R1AFX8-F1
#
_entry.id   AF-A0A9R1AFX8-F1
#
_cell.length_a   1.000
_cell.length_b   1.000
_cell.length_c   1.000
_cell.angle_alpha   90.00
_cell.angle_beta   90.00
_cell.angle_gamma   90.00
#
_symmetry.space_group_name_H-M   'P 1'
#
loop_
_entity.id
_entity.type
_entity.pdbx_description
1 polymer ?
#
loop_
_entity_poly.entity_id
_entity_poly.type
_entity_poly.pdbx_seq_one_letter_code
_entity_poly.pdbx_strand_id
1 'polypeptide(L)'
;MLVFRLWVHCLVLYIISGVACILLYLEFRHIARLRLLHLKRATPNPGQFTVLVRGIPKTKKESCSSAVDDFFTKYHASSYLFHQIVYKTGKVQKIMTGAKKACRKLKNFTDTTVDQSCKAITYRCCLCGASSNSFQLLPTDEVVPSKGKVDLDDSSLNIDNEECAAAFVFFKTRYGALVASDVLQTSNPTKWVTDLAPEPNDVYWSNIWLPYKQLWIRRIATLLGSVVFMLLFLAPVTFINGLSQLDQLQKRLPFLNGILKQPHHLVQLITGYLPSVILQIFLYTVAPIMMLFSTLEGPISHSERKRSACCKVLYFLIWNVFFVNVVSGTVLKQLDFFSSPKDIPVQLAKVIPGQASFFITYVLTSGWASLSSELMQLFGLIYNFIRKYVLRMKEDTEFVPSFPYHTEVPKVLLFGLLGFTCSVLAPLILPFLLVYFFLGYVVYRNQLLNVYRTRYDTGGLYWPIIHNTVIFSLVLTQIICLGVFGLKVSPVAAGFTIPLIIFTLLFNQYCRTRLLPLFSTFPAQHKLWNNSRPGAELYCHLLTGELL
;
A
#
# COMPACT_ATOMS: atom_id res chain seq x y z
N MET A 1 26.10 18.23 -37.67
CA MET A 1 24.67 18.36 -37.30
C MET A 1 24.20 17.29 -36.29
N LEU A 2 24.50 16.01 -36.49
CA LEU A 2 24.09 14.91 -35.58
C LEU A 2 24.75 15.00 -34.18
N VAL A 3 26.03 15.38 -34.14
CA VAL A 3 26.79 15.62 -32.90
C VAL A 3 26.18 16.77 -32.08
N PHE A 4 25.84 17.89 -32.72
CA PHE A 4 25.21 19.02 -32.03
C PHE A 4 23.86 18.64 -31.40
N ARG A 5 23.02 17.86 -32.11
CA ARG A 5 21.76 17.34 -31.55
C ARG A 5 21.99 16.44 -30.33
N LEU A 6 23.02 15.59 -30.34
CA LEU A 6 23.40 14.76 -29.20
C LEU A 6 23.82 15.57 -27.98
N TRP A 7 24.62 16.63 -28.19
CA TRP A 7 25.00 17.55 -27.13
C TRP A 7 23.81 18.28 -26.52
N VAL A 8 22.81 18.66 -27.34
CA VAL A 8 21.56 19.23 -26.83
C VAL A 8 20.80 18.22 -25.97
N HIS A 9 20.66 16.96 -26.38
CA HIS A 9 20.02 15.93 -25.55
C HIS A 9 20.78 15.66 -24.24
N CYS A 10 22.12 15.69 -24.29
CA CYS A 10 22.96 15.55 -23.09
C CYS A 10 22.75 16.76 -22.14
N LEU A 11 22.80 17.98 -22.66
CA LEU A 11 22.54 19.20 -21.88
C LEU A 11 21.14 19.18 -21.24
N VAL A 12 20.12 18.79 -22.02
CA VAL A 12 18.74 18.66 -21.52
C VAL A 12 18.65 17.62 -20.41
N LEU A 13 19.33 16.48 -20.53
CA LEU A 13 19.37 15.46 -19.48
C LEU A 13 19.99 16.00 -18.18
N TYR A 14 21.05 16.78 -18.29
CA TYR A 14 21.68 17.47 -17.15
C TYR A 14 20.74 18.48 -16.51
N ILE A 15 20.04 19.30 -17.31
CA ILE A 15 19.06 20.29 -16.82
C ILE A 15 17.91 19.57 -16.09
N ILE A 16 17.31 18.55 -16.72
CA ILE A 16 16.20 17.78 -16.12
C ILE A 16 16.65 17.14 -14.82
N SER A 17 17.82 16.49 -14.80
CA SER A 17 18.34 15.82 -13.60
C SER A 17 18.66 16.82 -12.49
N GLY A 18 19.29 17.95 -12.82
CA GLY A 18 19.64 19.01 -11.88
C GLY A 18 18.40 19.65 -11.25
N VAL A 19 17.43 20.07 -12.08
CA VAL A 19 16.17 20.66 -11.63
C VAL A 19 15.38 19.65 -10.79
N ALA A 20 15.28 18.40 -11.22
CA ALA A 20 14.58 17.36 -10.47
C ALA A 20 15.22 17.12 -9.09
N CYS A 21 16.55 17.03 -9.01
CA CYS A 21 17.25 16.88 -7.73
C CYS A 21 17.05 18.11 -6.81
N ILE A 22 17.13 19.33 -7.34
CA ILE A 22 16.91 20.56 -6.56
C ILE A 22 15.48 20.60 -6.01
N LEU A 23 14.46 20.40 -6.86
CA LEU A 23 13.07 20.38 -6.43
C LEU A 23 12.80 19.27 -5.42
N LEU A 24 13.34 18.07 -5.67
CA LEU A 24 13.19 16.94 -4.76
C LEU A 24 13.83 17.21 -3.39
N TYR A 25 14.97 17.90 -3.35
CA TYR A 25 15.61 18.31 -2.09
C TYR A 25 14.77 19.34 -1.33
N LEU A 26 14.25 20.37 -2.03
CA LEU A 26 13.41 21.40 -1.43
C LEU A 26 12.13 20.79 -0.85
N GLU A 27 11.46 19.92 -1.60
CA GLU A 27 10.24 19.23 -1.17
C GLU A 27 10.52 18.27 -0.01
N PHE A 28 11.64 17.53 -0.02
CA PHE A 28 11.99 16.66 1.09
C PHE A 28 12.18 17.47 2.37
N ARG A 29 12.91 18.59 2.30
CA ARG A 29 13.09 19.48 3.45
C ARG A 29 11.76 20.07 3.91
N HIS A 30 10.89 20.45 2.99
CA HIS A 30 9.57 21.00 3.29
C HIS A 30 8.69 19.98 4.03
N ILE A 31 8.60 18.75 3.53
CA ILE A 31 7.77 17.68 4.11
C ILE A 31 8.35 17.20 5.45
N ALA A 32 9.68 17.12 5.57
CA ALA A 32 10.32 16.85 6.85
C ALA A 32 9.95 17.91 7.90
N ARG A 33 9.91 19.20 7.51
CA ARG A 33 9.48 20.30 8.39
C ARG A 33 7.99 20.18 8.75
N LEU A 34 7.12 19.89 7.79
CA LEU A 34 5.68 19.69 8.04
C LEU A 34 5.44 18.52 8.99
N ARG A 35 6.15 17.40 8.83
CA ARG A 35 6.10 16.27 9.75
C ARG A 35 6.52 16.67 11.17
N LEU A 36 7.61 17.41 11.33
CA LEU A 36 8.06 17.87 12.65
C LEU A 36 7.04 18.83 13.30
N LEU A 37 6.41 19.71 12.52
CA LEU A 37 5.35 20.60 13.01
C LEU A 37 4.10 19.81 13.42
N HIS A 38 3.73 18.82 12.62
CA HIS A 38 2.62 17.92 12.90
C HIS A 38 2.84 17.17 14.22
N LEU A 39 4.03 16.59 14.42
CA LEU A 39 4.38 15.88 15.65
C LEU A 39 4.40 16.78 16.89
N LYS A 40 4.69 18.07 16.75
CA LYS A 40 4.62 19.05 17.86
C LYS A 40 3.19 19.43 18.22
N ARG A 41 2.34 19.59 17.20
CA ARG A 41 0.95 20.02 17.35
C ARG A 41 -0.02 18.88 17.63
N ALA A 42 0.38 17.65 17.35
CA ALA A 42 -0.45 16.47 17.56
C ALA A 42 -0.90 16.39 19.02
N THR A 43 -2.19 16.10 19.19
CA THR A 43 -2.79 15.75 20.48
C THR A 43 -2.00 14.61 21.13
N PRO A 44 -2.03 14.49 22.46
CA PRO A 44 -1.39 13.37 23.15
C PRO A 44 -2.01 12.04 22.69
N ASN A 45 -1.36 11.40 21.71
CA ASN A 45 -1.75 10.08 21.24
C ASN A 45 -1.15 9.03 22.19
N PRO A 46 -1.94 8.03 22.64
CA PRO A 46 -1.48 7.04 23.61
C PRO A 46 -0.26 6.26 23.12
N GLY A 47 -0.15 6.01 21.80
CA GLY A 47 1.03 5.35 21.20
C GLY A 47 2.37 6.06 21.44
N GLN A 48 2.37 7.35 21.81
CA GLN A 48 3.62 8.06 22.14
C GLN A 48 4.18 7.72 23.54
N PHE A 49 3.35 7.13 24.40
CA PHE A 49 3.68 6.70 25.76
C PHE A 49 3.75 5.19 25.91
N THR A 50 3.41 4.46 24.85
CA THR A 50 3.29 3.00 24.87
C THR A 50 4.33 2.37 23.96
N VAL A 51 4.98 1.32 24.45
CA VAL A 51 5.91 0.47 23.69
C VAL A 51 5.29 -0.91 23.55
N LEU A 52 5.25 -1.43 22.34
CA LEU A 52 4.90 -2.82 22.08
C LEU A 52 6.14 -3.69 22.26
N VAL A 53 6.06 -4.62 23.20
CA VAL A 53 7.09 -5.60 23.49
C VAL A 53 6.69 -6.93 22.87
N ARG A 54 7.60 -7.59 22.13
CA ARG A 54 7.41 -8.90 21.51
C ARG A 54 8.58 -9.83 21.82
N GLY A 55 8.33 -11.14 21.76
CA GLY A 55 9.38 -12.13 22.03
C GLY A 55 9.74 -12.23 23.51
N ILE A 56 8.74 -12.05 24.39
CA ILE A 56 8.90 -12.24 25.83
C ILE A 56 9.24 -13.72 26.09
N PRO A 57 10.33 -14.02 26.83
CA PRO A 57 10.70 -15.39 27.13
C PRO A 57 9.65 -16.03 28.05
N LYS A 58 9.05 -17.14 27.61
CA LYS A 58 8.17 -17.94 28.46
C LYS A 58 9.01 -18.87 29.34
N THR A 59 9.09 -18.58 30.63
CA THR A 59 9.62 -19.52 31.64
C THR A 59 8.46 -20.40 32.13
N LYS A 60 8.70 -21.70 32.37
CA LYS A 60 7.64 -22.64 32.81
C LYS A 60 7.08 -22.35 34.21
N LYS A 61 7.69 -21.42 34.95
CA LYS A 61 7.41 -21.17 36.37
C LYS A 61 6.82 -19.78 36.65
N GLU A 62 6.86 -18.84 35.70
CA GLU A 62 6.44 -17.45 35.91
C GLU A 62 5.43 -17.04 34.83
N SER A 63 4.42 -16.27 35.22
CA SER A 63 3.47 -15.66 34.28
C SER A 63 4.19 -14.65 33.37
N CYS A 64 3.69 -14.45 32.14
CA CYS A 64 4.27 -13.46 31.25
C CYS A 64 4.13 -12.04 31.83
N SER A 65 3.12 -11.80 32.68
CA SER A 65 2.91 -10.56 33.42
C SER A 65 4.05 -10.24 34.36
N SER A 66 4.36 -11.20 35.25
CA SER A 66 5.39 -11.04 36.27
C SER A 66 6.76 -10.80 35.62
N ALA A 67 7.07 -11.53 34.54
CA ALA A 67 8.33 -11.34 33.82
C ALA A 67 8.47 -9.93 33.22
N VAL A 68 7.39 -9.34 32.69
CA VAL A 68 7.39 -7.97 32.16
C VAL A 68 7.54 -6.97 33.30
N ASP A 69 6.78 -7.16 34.38
CA ASP A 69 6.83 -6.26 35.54
C ASP A 69 8.22 -6.21 36.17
N ASP A 70 8.82 -7.38 36.41
CA ASP A 70 10.17 -7.51 36.97
C ASP A 70 11.22 -6.86 36.06
N PHE A 71 11.13 -7.07 34.75
CA PHE A 71 12.08 -6.53 33.79
C PHE A 71 12.02 -4.99 33.73
N PHE A 72 10.84 -4.42 33.54
CA PHE A 72 10.70 -2.97 33.38
C PHE A 72 10.82 -2.21 34.70
N THR A 73 10.44 -2.82 35.83
CA THR A 73 10.70 -2.25 37.15
C THR A 73 12.19 -2.23 37.46
N LYS A 74 12.96 -3.24 37.03
CA LYS A 74 14.41 -3.28 37.26
C LYS A 74 15.19 -2.31 36.37
N TYR A 75 14.89 -2.25 35.07
CA TYR A 75 15.70 -1.49 34.10
C TYR A 75 15.13 -0.10 33.76
N HIS A 76 13.83 0.13 33.95
CA HIS A 76 13.12 1.37 33.58
C HIS A 76 12.26 1.95 34.72
N ALA A 77 12.63 1.69 35.98
CA ALA A 77 11.87 2.04 37.20
C ALA A 77 11.30 3.47 37.21
N SER A 78 12.11 4.45 36.78
CA SER A 78 11.74 5.87 36.83
C SER A 78 10.61 6.25 35.89
N SER A 79 10.49 5.53 34.76
CA SER A 79 9.55 5.87 33.68
C SER A 79 8.45 4.84 33.50
N TYR A 80 8.60 3.62 34.00
CA TYR A 80 7.59 2.56 33.95
C TYR A 80 6.30 2.96 34.70
N LEU A 81 5.14 2.62 34.12
CA LEU A 81 3.82 2.89 34.69
C LEU A 81 3.06 1.58 34.95
N PHE A 82 2.69 0.86 33.89
CA PHE A 82 2.06 -0.46 33.95
C PHE A 82 2.18 -1.15 32.59
N HIS A 83 1.74 -2.41 32.49
CA HIS A 83 1.71 -3.15 31.23
C HIS A 83 0.37 -3.85 31.01
N GLN A 84 0.05 -4.15 29.76
CA GLN A 84 -1.12 -4.90 29.31
C GLN A 84 -0.66 -6.07 28.44
N ILE A 85 -0.96 -7.30 28.85
CA ILE A 85 -0.62 -8.50 28.08
C ILE A 85 -1.59 -8.68 26.91
N VAL A 86 -1.05 -9.18 25.80
CA VAL A 86 -1.85 -9.59 24.65
C VAL A 86 -2.26 -11.05 24.81
N TYR A 87 -3.58 -11.29 24.78
CA TYR A 87 -4.14 -12.63 24.86
C TYR A 87 -4.55 -13.15 23.48
N LYS A 88 -4.48 -14.46 23.28
CA LYS A 88 -4.87 -15.12 22.04
C LYS A 88 -6.39 -15.24 21.95
N THR A 89 -7.08 -14.14 21.68
CA THR A 89 -8.55 -14.06 21.69
C THR A 89 -9.23 -14.68 20.46
N GLY A 90 -8.68 -15.71 19.81
CA GLY A 90 -9.22 -16.22 18.52
C GLY A 90 -10.69 -16.65 18.58
N LYS A 91 -11.11 -17.34 19.66
CA LYS A 91 -12.52 -17.71 19.89
C LYS A 91 -13.34 -16.52 20.38
N VAL A 92 -12.84 -15.77 21.36
CA VAL A 92 -13.52 -14.62 21.97
C VAL A 92 -13.79 -13.50 20.96
N GLN A 93 -12.82 -13.18 20.10
CA GLN A 93 -12.96 -12.17 19.06
C GLN A 93 -13.94 -12.61 17.98
N LYS A 94 -13.99 -13.91 17.63
CA LYS A 94 -14.99 -14.46 16.71
C LYS A 94 -16.40 -14.40 17.30
N ILE A 95 -16.54 -14.67 18.60
CA ILE A 95 -17.79 -14.52 19.34
C ILE A 95 -18.19 -13.04 19.42
N MET A 96 -17.28 -12.13 19.77
CA MET A 96 -17.54 -10.70 19.87
C MET A 96 -17.88 -10.08 18.51
N THR A 97 -17.21 -10.47 17.43
CA THR A 97 -17.59 -10.02 16.07
C THR A 97 -18.89 -10.65 15.61
N GLY A 98 -19.16 -11.91 15.96
CA GLY A 98 -20.45 -12.57 15.78
C GLY A 98 -21.58 -11.83 16.50
N ALA A 99 -21.37 -11.48 17.77
CA ALA A 99 -22.28 -10.72 18.61
C ALA A 99 -22.47 -9.29 18.08
N LYS A 100 -21.40 -8.56 17.71
CA LYS A 100 -21.49 -7.24 17.06
C LYS A 100 -22.24 -7.30 15.72
N LYS A 101 -22.13 -8.40 14.96
CA LYS A 101 -22.92 -8.63 13.73
C LYS A 101 -24.37 -8.97 14.05
N ALA A 102 -24.63 -9.79 15.06
CA ALA A 102 -25.97 -10.17 15.51
C ALA A 102 -26.71 -8.96 16.10
N CYS A 103 -26.05 -8.18 16.97
CA CYS A 103 -26.57 -6.92 17.51
C CYS A 103 -26.83 -5.91 16.40
N ARG A 104 -25.95 -5.79 15.39
CA ARG A 104 -26.25 -4.96 14.21
C ARG A 104 -27.47 -5.47 13.46
N LYS A 105 -27.60 -6.77 13.21
CA LYS A 105 -28.80 -7.32 12.57
C LYS A 105 -30.06 -7.05 13.41
N LEU A 106 -30.00 -7.27 14.73
CA LEU A 106 -31.10 -7.02 15.67
C LEU A 106 -31.48 -5.53 15.73
N LYS A 107 -30.49 -4.63 15.74
CA LYS A 107 -30.69 -3.18 15.67
C LYS A 107 -31.38 -2.78 14.36
N ASN A 108 -30.92 -3.33 13.23
CA ASN A 108 -31.57 -3.14 11.94
C ASN A 108 -33.04 -3.63 11.93
N PHE A 109 -33.38 -4.67 12.71
CA PHE A 109 -34.76 -5.16 12.88
C PHE A 109 -35.61 -4.33 13.85
N THR A 110 -35.00 -3.64 14.81
CA THR A 110 -35.72 -2.81 15.80
C THR A 110 -35.92 -1.37 15.31
N ASP A 111 -34.98 -0.83 14.53
CA ASP A 111 -35.14 0.46 13.81
C ASP A 111 -36.02 0.34 12.55
N THR A 112 -36.34 -0.89 12.12
CA THR A 112 -37.46 -1.14 11.20
C THR A 112 -38.76 -1.27 12.00
N THR A 113 -39.25 -0.17 12.56
CA THR A 113 -40.70 -0.05 12.76
C THR A 113 -41.34 -0.20 11.38
N VAL A 114 -41.93 -1.37 11.20
CA VAL A 114 -42.57 -1.89 9.99
C VAL A 114 -43.48 -0.81 9.38
N ASP A 115 -43.11 -0.29 8.21
CA ASP A 115 -44.07 0.35 7.29
C ASP A 115 -45.08 -0.75 6.93
N GLN A 116 -46.26 -0.72 7.55
CA GLN A 116 -47.33 -1.72 7.44
C GLN A 116 -47.98 -1.80 6.03
N SER A 117 -47.39 -1.17 5.00
CA SER A 117 -48.00 -1.04 3.66
C SER A 117 -47.30 -1.80 2.52
N CYS A 118 -46.34 -2.67 2.77
CA CYS A 118 -45.59 -3.36 1.70
C CYS A 118 -45.97 -4.85 1.54
N LYS A 119 -46.54 -5.21 0.38
CA LYS A 119 -46.78 -6.59 -0.05
C LYS A 119 -45.46 -7.38 -0.19
N ALA A 120 -45.51 -8.67 0.14
CA ALA A 120 -44.38 -9.59 0.09
C ALA A 120 -43.80 -9.72 -1.33
N ILE A 121 -42.47 -9.60 -1.45
CA ILE A 121 -41.73 -9.84 -2.69
C ILE A 121 -41.09 -11.22 -2.58
N THR A 122 -41.45 -12.10 -3.52
CA THR A 122 -40.86 -13.43 -3.71
C THR A 122 -39.54 -13.30 -4.47
N TYR A 123 -38.45 -13.80 -3.89
CA TYR A 123 -37.20 -14.00 -4.62
C TYR A 123 -37.09 -15.46 -5.05
N ARG A 124 -36.91 -15.69 -6.36
CA ARG A 124 -36.69 -17.02 -6.92
C ARG A 124 -35.21 -17.20 -7.19
N CYS A 125 -34.58 -18.19 -6.57
CA CYS A 125 -33.17 -18.49 -6.83
C CYS A 125 -33.01 -19.17 -8.19
N CYS A 126 -32.27 -18.55 -9.12
CA CYS A 126 -32.07 -19.09 -10.48
C CYS A 126 -31.32 -20.44 -10.54
N LEU A 127 -30.57 -20.82 -9.51
CA LEU A 127 -29.78 -22.07 -9.51
C LEU A 127 -30.52 -23.29 -8.95
N CYS A 128 -31.52 -23.09 -8.10
CA CYS A 128 -32.22 -24.19 -7.43
C CYS A 128 -33.74 -24.07 -7.43
N GLY A 129 -34.33 -23.07 -8.11
CA GLY A 129 -35.77 -22.96 -8.36
C GLY A 129 -36.64 -22.66 -7.13
N ALA A 130 -36.08 -22.72 -5.92
CA ALA A 130 -36.78 -22.44 -4.68
C ALA A 130 -37.18 -20.96 -4.57
N SER A 131 -38.43 -20.75 -4.17
CA SER A 131 -39.05 -19.45 -3.88
C SER A 131 -39.22 -19.33 -2.37
N SER A 132 -38.66 -18.29 -1.76
CA SER A 132 -38.91 -17.97 -0.35
C SER A 132 -39.66 -16.65 -0.20
N ASN A 133 -40.72 -16.67 0.62
CA ASN A 133 -41.44 -15.48 1.06
C ASN A 133 -40.68 -14.83 2.23
N SER A 134 -40.52 -13.51 2.20
CA SER A 134 -39.78 -12.73 3.20
C SER A 134 -40.31 -12.83 4.64
N PHE A 135 -41.51 -13.41 4.84
CA PHE A 135 -42.18 -13.48 6.15
C PHE A 135 -42.15 -14.85 6.84
N GLN A 136 -41.52 -15.86 6.23
CA GLN A 136 -41.50 -17.22 6.80
C GLN A 136 -40.11 -17.65 7.27
N LEU A 137 -39.32 -16.71 7.76
CA LEU A 137 -38.07 -17.02 8.46
C LEU A 137 -38.13 -16.40 9.86
N LEU A 138 -38.92 -17.05 10.73
CA LEU A 138 -38.68 -17.30 12.16
C LEU A 138 -40.00 -17.79 12.77
N PRO A 139 -40.08 -19.02 13.31
CA PRO A 139 -41.09 -19.34 14.32
C PRO A 139 -40.83 -18.44 15.52
N THR A 140 -41.89 -17.79 15.98
CA THR A 140 -41.96 -17.06 17.24
C THR A 140 -41.98 -18.06 18.41
N ASP A 141 -40.92 -18.86 18.54
CA ASP A 141 -40.69 -19.60 19.77
C ASP A 141 -39.54 -18.91 20.49
N GLU A 142 -39.94 -18.21 21.54
CA GLU A 142 -39.18 -17.89 22.74
C GLU A 142 -37.69 -18.17 22.64
N VAL A 143 -36.89 -17.10 22.64
CA VAL A 143 -35.49 -17.17 23.07
C VAL A 143 -35.50 -17.52 24.56
N VAL A 144 -35.77 -18.78 24.86
CA VAL A 144 -35.22 -19.42 26.05
C VAL A 144 -33.72 -19.37 25.82
N PRO A 145 -32.95 -18.63 26.65
CA PRO A 145 -31.52 -18.69 26.56
C PRO A 145 -31.18 -20.16 26.72
N SER A 146 -30.47 -20.73 25.74
CA SER A 146 -29.90 -22.07 25.84
C SER A 146 -29.06 -22.12 27.12
N LYS A 147 -29.71 -22.55 28.22
CA LYS A 147 -29.09 -23.18 29.37
C LYS A 147 -28.66 -24.57 28.89
N GLY A 148 -27.74 -24.61 27.93
CA GLY A 148 -26.77 -25.67 27.89
C GLY A 148 -25.97 -25.52 29.16
N LYS A 149 -26.22 -26.39 30.15
CA LYS A 149 -25.31 -26.63 31.27
C LYS A 149 -23.93 -26.94 30.69
N VAL A 150 -23.12 -25.91 30.51
CA VAL A 150 -21.69 -26.02 30.67
C VAL A 150 -21.51 -25.61 32.12
N ASP A 151 -21.29 -26.61 32.97
CA ASP A 151 -20.96 -26.37 34.37
C ASP A 151 -19.88 -25.29 34.42
N LEU A 152 -20.25 -24.18 35.03
CA LEU A 152 -19.34 -23.17 35.56
C LEU A 152 -18.63 -23.84 36.73
N ASP A 153 -17.73 -24.76 36.39
CA ASP A 153 -16.81 -25.33 37.35
C ASP A 153 -15.66 -24.32 37.51
N ASP A 154 -15.57 -23.83 38.73
CA ASP A 154 -14.70 -22.78 39.24
C ASP A 154 -13.26 -23.31 39.34
N SER A 155 -12.65 -23.62 38.19
CA SER A 155 -11.26 -24.02 38.09
C SER A 155 -10.59 -23.33 36.91
N SER A 156 -9.93 -22.21 37.20
CA SER A 156 -8.87 -21.59 36.39
C SER A 156 -9.08 -21.74 34.87
N LEU A 157 -9.84 -20.81 34.27
CA LEU A 157 -9.68 -20.55 32.84
C LEU A 157 -8.18 -20.54 32.57
N ASN A 158 -7.71 -21.40 31.66
CA ASN A 158 -6.31 -21.58 31.30
C ASN A 158 -5.76 -20.31 30.61
N ILE A 159 -5.79 -19.17 31.31
CA ILE A 159 -5.36 -17.85 30.87
C ILE A 159 -3.87 -17.92 30.50
N ASP A 160 -3.08 -18.65 31.29
CA ASP A 160 -1.65 -18.91 31.07
C ASP A 160 -1.33 -19.59 29.73
N ASN A 161 -2.23 -20.46 29.24
CA ASN A 161 -2.05 -21.14 27.95
C ASN A 161 -2.42 -20.25 26.73
N GLU A 162 -3.15 -19.16 26.96
CA GLU A 162 -3.56 -18.19 25.93
C GLU A 162 -2.74 -16.89 25.94
N GLU A 163 -1.83 -16.69 26.90
CA GLU A 163 -0.90 -15.56 26.92
C GLU A 163 -0.01 -15.56 25.68
N CYS A 164 -0.01 -14.48 24.92
CA CYS A 164 0.96 -14.30 23.84
C CYS A 164 2.28 -13.77 24.42
N ALA A 165 3.40 -14.07 23.77
CA ALA A 165 4.70 -13.49 24.11
C ALA A 165 4.80 -12.02 23.62
N ALA A 166 3.76 -11.22 23.88
CA ALA A 166 3.65 -9.82 23.52
C ALA A 166 2.86 -9.03 24.57
N ALA A 167 3.29 -7.81 24.85
CA ALA A 167 2.65 -6.91 25.81
C ALA A 167 2.80 -5.44 25.38
N PHE A 168 1.84 -4.60 25.75
CA PHE A 168 1.93 -3.15 25.65
C PHE A 168 2.41 -2.61 27.00
N VAL A 169 3.54 -1.90 27.00
CA VAL A 169 4.13 -1.30 28.21
C VAL A 169 3.93 0.21 28.16
N PHE A 170 3.33 0.76 29.21
CA PHE A 170 3.02 2.18 29.33
C PHE A 170 4.08 2.88 30.19
N PHE A 171 4.48 4.07 29.75
CA PHE A 171 5.47 4.90 30.41
C PHE A 171 4.88 6.24 30.83
N LYS A 172 5.35 6.77 31.96
CA LYS A 172 5.01 8.09 32.49
C LYS A 172 5.38 9.22 31.53
N THR A 173 6.46 9.04 30.77
CA THR A 173 7.00 10.07 29.87
C THR A 173 7.15 9.55 28.44
N ARG A 174 6.90 10.42 27.45
CA ARG A 174 7.12 10.10 26.02
C ARG A 174 8.58 9.81 25.70
N TYR A 175 9.48 10.40 26.48
CA TYR A 175 10.92 10.19 26.39
C TYR A 175 11.30 8.78 26.86
N GLY A 176 10.78 8.35 28.02
CA GLY A 176 10.98 6.99 28.52
C GLY A 176 10.52 5.93 27.52
N ALA A 177 9.32 6.10 26.94
CA ALA A 177 8.83 5.21 25.88
C ALA A 177 9.73 5.18 24.64
N LEU A 178 10.25 6.34 24.20
CA LEU A 178 11.15 6.42 23.05
C LEU A 178 12.49 5.73 23.31
N VAL A 179 13.09 5.96 24.48
CA VAL A 179 14.35 5.34 24.87
C VAL A 179 14.16 3.82 24.96
N ALA A 180 13.05 3.37 25.56
CA ALA A 180 12.74 1.95 25.64
C ALA A 180 12.47 1.32 24.26
N SER A 181 11.91 2.04 23.29
CA SER A 181 11.72 1.51 21.93
C SER A 181 13.02 1.45 21.11
N ASP A 182 13.91 2.44 21.26
CA ASP A 182 15.11 2.56 20.42
C ASP A 182 16.31 1.76 20.96
N VAL A 183 16.36 1.48 22.27
CA VAL A 183 17.46 0.75 22.90
C VAL A 183 17.27 -0.76 22.79
N LEU A 184 18.34 -1.48 22.44
CA LEU A 184 18.38 -2.93 22.50
C LEU A 184 18.30 -3.40 23.96
N GLN A 185 17.20 -4.07 24.33
CA GLN A 185 16.92 -4.44 25.72
C GLN A 185 17.78 -5.60 26.24
N THR A 186 18.15 -6.56 25.39
CA THR A 186 18.98 -7.72 25.80
C THR A 186 20.00 -8.08 24.74
N SER A 187 21.08 -8.78 25.13
CA SER A 187 22.13 -9.23 24.20
C SER A 187 21.62 -10.14 23.07
N ASN A 188 20.43 -10.75 23.22
CA ASN A 188 19.80 -11.51 22.17
C ASN A 188 18.75 -10.64 21.43
N PRO A 189 18.97 -10.29 20.16
CA PRO A 189 18.09 -9.38 19.42
C PRO A 189 16.71 -9.97 19.08
N THR A 190 16.47 -11.25 19.37
CA THR A 190 15.16 -11.91 19.12
C THR A 190 14.28 -11.98 20.37
N LYS A 191 14.79 -11.57 21.53
CA LYS A 191 14.06 -11.54 22.82
C LYS A 191 13.86 -10.08 23.23
N TRP A 192 12.73 -9.81 23.90
CA TRP A 192 12.40 -8.46 24.39
C TRP A 192 12.51 -7.40 23.29
N VAL A 193 11.94 -7.70 22.12
CA VAL A 193 11.93 -6.78 20.98
C VAL A 193 10.91 -5.69 21.25
N THR A 194 11.40 -4.46 21.36
CA THR A 194 10.61 -3.27 21.68
C THR A 194 10.43 -2.43 20.43
N ASP A 195 9.19 -2.15 20.06
CA ASP A 195 8.82 -1.22 19.00
C ASP A 195 7.87 -0.16 19.58
N LEU A 196 7.90 1.07 19.08
CA LEU A 196 6.91 2.06 19.49
C LEU A 196 5.50 1.58 19.11
N ALA A 197 4.54 1.67 20.03
CA ALA A 197 3.20 1.18 19.75
C ALA A 197 2.50 2.09 18.71
N PRO A 198 1.83 1.50 17.70
CA PRO A 198 1.00 2.28 16.79
C PRO A 198 -0.23 2.84 17.52
N GLU A 199 -0.90 3.81 16.89
CA GLU A 199 -2.16 4.35 17.41
C GLU A 199 -3.20 3.22 17.57
N PRO A 200 -4.09 3.25 18.58
CA PRO A 200 -5.03 2.15 18.85
C PRO A 200 -5.87 1.73 17.63
N ASN A 201 -6.31 2.69 16.82
CA ASN A 201 -7.06 2.44 15.58
C ASN A 201 -6.21 1.90 14.43
N ASP A 202 -4.88 2.06 14.51
CA ASP A 202 -3.91 1.54 13.54
C ASP A 202 -3.39 0.16 13.93
N VAL A 203 -3.60 -0.30 15.17
CA VAL A 203 -3.17 -1.61 15.65
C VAL A 203 -3.87 -2.73 14.87
N TYR A 204 -3.11 -3.60 14.21
CA TYR A 204 -3.63 -4.78 13.55
C TYR A 204 -3.54 -6.01 14.46
N TRP A 205 -4.54 -6.15 15.33
CA TRP A 205 -4.65 -7.20 16.34
C TRP A 205 -4.38 -8.61 15.81
N SER A 206 -4.76 -8.89 14.56
CA SER A 206 -4.65 -10.23 13.98
C SER A 206 -3.22 -10.76 13.83
N ASN A 207 -2.21 -9.91 13.90
CA ASN A 207 -0.81 -10.29 13.69
C ASN A 207 0.05 -10.20 14.96
N ILE A 208 -0.49 -9.66 16.06
CA ILE A 208 0.31 -9.37 17.27
C ILE A 208 0.64 -10.65 18.03
N TRP A 209 -0.23 -11.67 17.97
CA TRP A 209 0.00 -12.96 18.61
C TRP A 209 1.03 -13.84 17.88
N LEU A 210 1.53 -13.42 16.72
CA LEU A 210 2.46 -14.23 15.94
C LEU A 210 3.82 -14.34 16.65
N PRO A 211 4.39 -15.55 16.76
CA PRO A 211 5.70 -15.71 17.39
C PRO A 211 6.78 -15.01 16.55
N TYR A 212 7.60 -14.19 17.21
CA TYR A 212 8.60 -13.34 16.54
C TYR A 212 9.55 -14.12 15.62
N LYS A 213 9.95 -15.34 16.03
CA LYS A 213 10.81 -16.23 15.24
C LYS A 213 10.19 -16.69 13.91
N GLN A 214 8.88 -16.64 13.72
CA GLN A 214 8.24 -17.00 12.44
C GLN A 214 8.13 -15.81 11.48
N LEU A 215 8.29 -14.57 11.96
CA LEU A 215 8.10 -13.38 11.13
C LEU A 215 9.10 -13.31 9.97
N TRP A 216 10.37 -13.67 10.20
CA TRP A 216 11.39 -13.63 9.15
C TRP A 216 11.09 -14.64 8.02
N ILE A 217 10.66 -15.87 8.36
CA ILE A 217 10.26 -16.90 7.39
C ILE A 217 9.06 -16.41 6.57
N ARG A 218 8.04 -15.83 7.24
CA ARG A 218 6.85 -15.28 6.57
C ARG A 218 7.22 -14.15 5.61
N ARG A 219 8.12 -13.25 6.01
CA ARG A 219 8.62 -12.16 5.14
C ARG A 219 9.34 -12.70 3.91
N ILE A 220 10.19 -13.72 4.07
CA ILE A 220 10.86 -14.36 2.92
C ILE A 220 9.85 -15.07 2.01
N ALA A 221 8.93 -15.85 2.59
CA ALA A 221 7.92 -16.60 1.83
C ALA A 221 6.99 -15.67 1.04
N THR A 222 6.56 -14.56 1.62
CA THR A 222 5.72 -13.56 0.95
C THR A 222 6.48 -12.75 -0.10
N LEU A 223 7.76 -12.45 0.14
CA LEU A 223 8.64 -11.87 -0.87
C LEU A 223 8.80 -12.81 -2.08
N LEU A 224 9.13 -14.09 -1.83
CA LEU A 224 9.22 -15.10 -2.89
C LEU A 224 7.88 -15.26 -3.63
N GLY A 225 6.77 -15.35 -2.91
CA GLY A 225 5.42 -15.40 -3.49
C GLY A 225 5.10 -14.18 -4.35
N SER A 226 5.52 -12.99 -3.95
CA SER A 226 5.35 -11.76 -4.74
C SER A 226 6.19 -11.76 -6.02
N VAL A 227 7.41 -12.31 -5.98
CA VAL A 227 8.27 -12.48 -7.16
C VAL A 227 7.70 -13.52 -8.12
N VAL A 228 7.25 -14.67 -7.61
CA VAL A 228 6.59 -15.71 -8.43
C VAL A 228 5.33 -15.15 -9.08
N PHE A 229 4.50 -14.41 -8.34
CA PHE A 229 3.32 -13.76 -8.90
C PHE A 229 3.68 -12.71 -9.97
N MET A 230 4.75 -11.94 -9.74
CA MET A 230 5.27 -10.99 -10.73
C MET A 230 5.71 -11.69 -12.02
N LEU A 231 6.35 -12.85 -11.95
CA LEU A 231 6.77 -13.66 -13.10
C LEU A 231 5.58 -14.36 -13.79
N LEU A 232 4.62 -14.87 -13.03
CA LEU A 232 3.38 -15.47 -13.57
C LEU A 232 2.61 -14.43 -14.41
N PHE A 233 2.64 -13.17 -13.98
CA PHE A 233 2.00 -12.08 -14.68
C PHE A 233 2.69 -11.65 -15.99
N LEU A 234 3.82 -12.26 -16.34
CA LEU A 234 4.40 -12.11 -17.68
C LEU A 234 3.45 -12.65 -18.76
N ALA A 235 2.78 -13.78 -18.49
CA ALA A 235 1.88 -14.42 -19.45
C ALA A 235 0.73 -13.52 -19.95
N PRO A 236 -0.07 -12.86 -19.09
CA PRO A 236 -1.10 -11.94 -19.57
C PRO A 236 -0.50 -10.72 -20.29
N VAL A 237 0.64 -10.20 -19.82
CA VAL A 237 1.27 -9.03 -20.45
C VAL A 237 1.80 -9.35 -21.85
N THR A 238 2.49 -10.48 -22.03
CA THR A 238 2.97 -10.91 -23.36
C THR A 238 1.81 -11.24 -24.28
N PHE A 239 0.73 -11.84 -23.78
CA PHE A 239 -0.50 -12.07 -24.54
C PHE A 239 -1.10 -10.75 -25.05
N ILE A 240 -1.23 -9.74 -24.19
CA ILE A 240 -1.74 -8.41 -24.55
C ILE A 240 -0.83 -7.71 -25.56
N ASN A 241 0.49 -7.78 -25.38
CA ASN A 241 1.44 -7.24 -26.35
C ASN A 241 1.36 -7.95 -27.69
N GLY A 242 1.11 -9.27 -27.71
CA GLY A 242 0.82 -10.03 -28.92
C GLY A 242 -0.44 -9.53 -29.63
N LEU A 243 -1.51 -9.22 -28.89
CA LEU A 243 -2.74 -8.64 -29.44
C LEU A 243 -2.51 -7.25 -30.06
N SER A 244 -1.56 -6.46 -29.55
CA SER A 244 -1.24 -5.15 -30.14
C SER A 244 -0.54 -5.25 -31.51
N GLN A 245 0.01 -6.43 -31.86
CA GLN A 245 0.72 -6.68 -33.12
C GLN A 245 -0.04 -7.67 -34.01
N LEU A 246 -1.33 -7.40 -34.27
CA LEU A 246 -2.19 -8.30 -35.07
C LEU A 246 -1.60 -8.65 -36.45
N ASP A 247 -0.90 -7.71 -37.11
CA ASP A 247 -0.28 -7.94 -38.43
C ASP A 247 0.78 -9.06 -38.41
N GLN A 248 1.51 -9.20 -37.30
CA GLN A 248 2.51 -10.28 -37.13
C GLN A 248 1.84 -11.58 -36.68
N LEU A 249 0.78 -11.48 -35.87
CA LEU A 249 0.02 -12.62 -35.39
C LEU A 249 -0.80 -13.28 -36.51
N GLN A 250 -1.29 -12.49 -37.47
CA GLN A 250 -1.99 -12.93 -38.68
C GLN A 250 -1.14 -13.91 -39.50
N LYS A 251 0.18 -13.67 -39.60
CA LYS A 251 1.10 -14.56 -40.32
C LYS A 251 1.27 -15.92 -39.63
N ARG A 252 1.00 -16.01 -38.32
CA ARG A 252 1.14 -17.24 -37.53
C ARG A 252 -0.19 -17.96 -37.28
N LEU A 253 -1.32 -17.25 -37.28
CA LEU A 253 -2.63 -17.78 -36.91
C LEU A 253 -3.72 -17.39 -37.94
N PRO A 254 -4.05 -18.27 -38.90
CA PRO A 254 -4.97 -17.96 -40.01
C PRO A 254 -6.44 -17.72 -39.58
N PHE A 255 -6.82 -18.08 -38.34
CA PHE A 255 -8.17 -17.84 -37.82
C PHE A 255 -8.49 -16.34 -37.61
N LEU A 256 -7.46 -15.48 -37.52
CA LEU A 256 -7.63 -14.03 -37.32
C LEU A 256 -8.11 -13.30 -38.60
N ASN A 257 -8.08 -13.95 -39.76
CA ASN A 257 -8.53 -13.38 -41.03
C ASN A 257 -10.03 -13.01 -41.03
N GLY A 258 -10.85 -13.61 -40.18
CA GLY A 258 -12.27 -13.27 -40.04
C GLY A 258 -12.52 -11.95 -39.30
N ILE A 259 -11.65 -11.57 -38.35
CA ILE A 259 -11.81 -10.37 -37.52
C ILE A 259 -11.38 -9.10 -38.29
N LEU A 260 -10.42 -9.20 -39.21
CA LEU A 260 -9.96 -8.08 -40.04
C LEU A 260 -10.89 -7.73 -41.21
N LYS A 261 -11.93 -8.52 -41.51
CA LYS A 261 -12.95 -8.15 -42.51
C LYS A 261 -13.91 -7.05 -42.02
N GLN A 262 -13.80 -6.66 -40.75
CA GLN A 262 -14.56 -5.57 -40.16
C GLN A 262 -14.05 -4.19 -40.61
N PRO A 263 -14.88 -3.13 -40.53
CA PRO A 263 -14.48 -1.80 -41.02
C PRO A 263 -13.21 -1.29 -40.33
N HIS A 264 -12.41 -0.54 -41.08
CA HIS A 264 -11.06 -0.06 -40.69
C HIS A 264 -11.03 0.63 -39.30
N HIS A 265 -12.09 1.35 -38.93
CA HIS A 265 -12.20 2.01 -37.63
C HIS A 265 -12.27 1.02 -36.44
N LEU A 266 -12.95 -0.11 -36.61
CA LEU A 266 -13.06 -1.15 -35.56
C LEU A 266 -11.72 -1.84 -35.34
N VAL A 267 -10.97 -2.12 -36.41
CA VAL A 267 -9.64 -2.72 -36.33
C VAL A 267 -8.67 -1.78 -35.59
N GLN A 268 -8.70 -0.47 -35.85
CA GLN A 268 -7.86 0.52 -35.13
C GLN A 268 -8.19 0.59 -33.63
N LEU A 269 -9.47 0.50 -33.26
CA LEU A 269 -9.90 0.55 -31.86
C LEU A 269 -9.50 -0.74 -31.11
N ILE A 270 -9.63 -1.89 -31.77
CA ILE A 270 -9.24 -3.21 -31.26
C ILE A 270 -7.72 -3.34 -31.13
N THR A 271 -6.95 -2.78 -32.05
CA THR A 271 -5.47 -2.88 -32.02
C THR A 271 -4.82 -1.86 -31.10
N GLY A 272 -5.39 -0.64 -30.99
CA GLY A 272 -4.80 0.46 -30.23
C GLY A 272 -5.26 0.55 -28.78
N TYR A 273 -6.57 0.45 -28.52
CA TYR A 273 -7.15 0.76 -27.20
C TYR A 273 -7.45 -0.48 -26.36
N LEU A 274 -7.98 -1.54 -26.99
CA LEU A 274 -8.37 -2.77 -26.31
C LEU A 274 -7.23 -3.43 -25.50
N PRO A 275 -5.97 -3.49 -25.97
CA PRO A 275 -4.88 -4.05 -25.18
C PRO A 275 -4.67 -3.31 -23.85
N SER A 276 -4.79 -1.98 -23.87
CA SER A 276 -4.66 -1.15 -22.65
C SER A 276 -5.81 -1.39 -21.67
N VAL A 277 -7.04 -1.59 -22.16
CA VAL A 277 -8.20 -1.88 -21.31
C VAL A 277 -8.08 -3.27 -20.68
N ILE A 278 -7.69 -4.27 -21.48
CA ILE A 278 -7.46 -5.63 -20.98
C ILE A 278 -6.37 -5.63 -19.90
N LEU A 279 -5.26 -4.93 -20.14
CA LEU A 279 -4.19 -4.77 -19.15
C LEU A 279 -4.73 -4.15 -17.86
N GLN A 280 -5.55 -3.11 -17.96
CA GLN A 280 -6.14 -2.44 -16.80
C GLN A 280 -7.02 -3.40 -15.97
N ILE A 281 -7.81 -4.26 -16.63
CA ILE A 281 -8.62 -5.27 -15.95
C ILE A 281 -7.75 -6.26 -15.18
N PHE A 282 -6.67 -6.77 -15.81
CA PHE A 282 -5.73 -7.67 -15.11
C PHE A 282 -5.01 -6.97 -13.95
N LEU A 283 -4.62 -5.70 -14.11
CA LEU A 283 -3.95 -4.91 -13.07
C LEU A 283 -4.85 -4.66 -11.85
N TYR A 284 -6.18 -4.66 -12.00
CA TYR A 284 -7.11 -4.49 -10.88
C TYR A 284 -6.97 -5.62 -9.84
N THR A 285 -6.61 -6.83 -10.27
CA THR A 285 -6.42 -8.01 -9.40
C THR A 285 -5.13 -7.93 -8.57
N VAL A 286 -4.15 -7.12 -8.99
CA VAL A 286 -2.81 -7.06 -8.39
C VAL A 286 -2.85 -6.49 -6.98
N ALA A 287 -3.51 -5.36 -6.78
CA ALA A 287 -3.53 -4.68 -5.48
C ALA A 287 -4.16 -5.54 -4.36
N PRO A 288 -5.31 -6.22 -4.56
CA PRO A 288 -5.84 -7.17 -3.58
C PRO A 288 -4.86 -8.30 -3.23
N ILE A 289 -4.17 -8.89 -4.22
CA ILE A 289 -3.20 -9.97 -3.99
C ILE A 289 -1.98 -9.46 -3.23
N MET A 290 -1.44 -8.29 -3.58
CA MET A 290 -0.32 -7.68 -2.85
C MET A 290 -0.70 -7.28 -1.42
N MET A 291 -1.96 -6.88 -1.22
CA MET A 291 -2.50 -6.63 0.11
C MET A 291 -2.59 -7.94 0.92
N LEU A 292 -3.01 -9.05 0.30
CA LEU A 292 -3.00 -10.37 0.93
C LEU A 292 -1.58 -10.79 1.33
N PHE A 293 -0.59 -10.72 0.44
CA PHE A 293 0.80 -11.02 0.79
C PHE A 293 1.31 -10.13 1.94
N SER A 294 0.96 -8.85 1.94
CA SER A 294 1.33 -7.94 3.02
C SER A 294 0.60 -8.22 4.34
N THR A 295 -0.57 -8.87 4.32
CA THR A 295 -1.22 -9.34 5.56
C THR A 295 -0.48 -10.54 6.17
N LEU A 296 0.02 -11.44 5.31
CA LEU A 296 0.70 -12.67 5.70
C LEU A 296 2.11 -12.43 6.28
N GLU A 297 2.73 -11.31 5.94
CA GLU A 297 4.03 -10.85 6.49
C GLU A 297 4.03 -10.68 8.01
N GLY A 298 2.86 -10.48 8.61
CA GLY A 298 2.74 -10.16 10.03
C GLY A 298 3.04 -8.70 10.41
N PRO A 299 2.62 -7.66 9.66
CA PRO A 299 2.75 -6.27 10.10
C PRO A 299 1.93 -6.02 11.37
N ILE A 300 2.45 -5.14 12.23
CA ILE A 300 1.83 -4.81 13.53
C ILE A 300 0.68 -3.83 13.33
N SER A 301 0.78 -2.95 12.32
CA SER A 301 -0.19 -1.89 12.07
C SER A 301 -0.83 -1.96 10.68
N HIS A 302 -2.01 -1.35 10.55
CA HIS A 302 -2.71 -1.18 9.29
C HIS A 302 -1.92 -0.27 8.33
N SER A 303 -1.26 0.76 8.86
CA SER A 303 -0.36 1.66 8.13
C SER A 303 0.85 0.94 7.54
N GLU A 304 1.55 0.13 8.33
CA GLU A 304 2.70 -0.67 7.89
C GLU A 304 2.27 -1.68 6.83
N ARG A 305 1.12 -2.34 7.03
CA ARG A 305 0.54 -3.26 6.07
C ARG A 305 0.26 -2.61 4.72
N LYS A 306 -0.40 -1.44 4.71
CA LYS A 306 -0.68 -0.69 3.46
C LYS A 306 0.61 -0.16 2.83
N ARG A 307 1.60 0.24 3.63
CA ARG A 307 2.90 0.71 3.14
C ARG A 307 3.68 -0.43 2.46
N SER A 308 3.70 -1.60 3.07
CA SER A 308 4.32 -2.80 2.48
C SER A 308 3.62 -3.20 1.17
N ALA A 309 2.27 -3.17 1.15
CA ALA A 309 1.50 -3.43 -0.07
C ALA A 309 1.80 -2.40 -1.16
N CYS A 310 1.89 -1.12 -0.82
CA CYS A 310 2.27 -0.04 -1.74
C CYS A 310 3.63 -0.31 -2.40
N CYS A 311 4.64 -0.71 -1.62
CA CYS A 311 5.97 -1.05 -2.17
C CYS A 311 5.91 -2.23 -3.15
N LYS A 312 5.16 -3.30 -2.80
CA LYS A 312 5.03 -4.47 -3.68
C LYS A 312 4.30 -4.14 -4.97
N VAL A 313 3.18 -3.39 -4.90
CA VAL A 313 2.44 -2.93 -6.08
C VAL A 313 3.33 -2.05 -6.94
N LEU A 314 4.12 -1.16 -6.35
CA LEU A 314 5.06 -0.32 -7.09
C LEU A 314 6.09 -1.14 -7.87
N TYR A 315 6.79 -2.06 -7.20
CA TYR A 315 7.77 -2.91 -7.89
C TYR A 315 7.13 -3.76 -8.98
N PHE A 316 5.94 -4.30 -8.71
CA PHE A 316 5.17 -5.04 -9.70
C PHE A 316 4.82 -4.19 -10.93
N LEU A 317 4.33 -2.97 -10.73
CA LEU A 317 3.96 -2.06 -11.82
C LEU A 317 5.19 -1.65 -12.64
N ILE A 318 6.29 -1.29 -11.99
CA ILE A 318 7.55 -0.96 -12.68
C ILE A 318 8.03 -2.16 -13.50
N TRP A 319 8.01 -3.37 -12.93
CA TRP A 319 8.43 -4.56 -13.66
C TRP A 319 7.50 -4.88 -14.83
N ASN A 320 6.21 -5.11 -14.57
CA ASN A 320 5.28 -5.61 -15.57
C ASN A 320 4.81 -4.54 -16.57
N VAL A 321 4.56 -3.31 -16.13
CA VAL A 321 4.05 -2.26 -17.03
C VAL A 321 5.17 -1.56 -17.78
N PHE A 322 6.34 -1.37 -17.17
CA PHE A 322 7.48 -0.74 -17.85
C PHE A 322 8.43 -1.77 -18.48
N PHE A 323 9.18 -2.54 -17.67
CA PHE A 323 10.24 -3.40 -18.22
C PHE A 323 9.69 -4.49 -19.14
N VAL A 324 8.64 -5.22 -18.74
CA VAL A 324 8.13 -6.34 -19.52
C VAL A 324 7.48 -5.87 -20.82
N ASN A 325 6.76 -4.75 -20.84
CA ASN A 325 6.22 -4.20 -22.09
C ASN A 325 7.34 -3.75 -23.05
N VAL A 326 8.41 -3.14 -22.52
CA VAL A 326 9.58 -2.80 -23.33
C VAL A 326 10.25 -4.06 -23.89
N VAL A 327 10.48 -5.09 -23.07
CA VAL A 327 11.16 -6.34 -23.50
C VAL A 327 10.27 -7.21 -24.41
N SER A 328 8.97 -7.29 -24.14
CA SER A 328 8.03 -8.11 -24.92
C SER A 328 7.87 -7.60 -26.35
N GLY A 329 8.01 -6.29 -26.57
CA GLY A 329 8.03 -5.71 -27.91
C GLY A 329 9.22 -6.19 -28.77
N THR A 330 10.30 -6.65 -28.14
CA THR A 330 11.49 -7.20 -28.79
C THR A 330 11.54 -8.71 -28.91
N VAL A 331 10.99 -9.47 -27.96
CA VAL A 331 11.06 -10.95 -27.97
C VAL A 331 10.39 -11.55 -29.21
N LEU A 332 9.37 -10.90 -29.77
CA LEU A 332 8.77 -11.32 -31.04
C LEU A 332 9.68 -11.10 -32.26
N LYS A 333 10.72 -10.26 -32.15
CA LYS A 333 11.58 -9.83 -33.26
C LYS A 333 13.03 -10.32 -33.17
N GLN A 334 13.59 -10.53 -31.97
CA GLN A 334 14.97 -10.97 -31.76
C GLN A 334 15.07 -11.89 -30.53
N LEU A 335 15.41 -13.17 -30.74
CA LEU A 335 15.49 -14.22 -29.72
C LEU A 335 16.75 -14.12 -28.82
N ASP A 336 17.67 -13.20 -29.09
CA ASP A 336 19.00 -13.12 -28.45
C ASP A 336 19.11 -12.02 -27.36
N PHE A 337 18.01 -11.65 -26.69
CA PHE A 337 17.98 -10.51 -25.75
C PHE A 337 18.86 -10.69 -24.49
N PHE A 338 19.13 -11.92 -24.05
CA PHE A 338 19.81 -12.20 -22.77
C PHE A 338 21.30 -12.54 -22.85
N SER A 339 21.92 -12.51 -24.04
CA SER A 339 23.27 -13.06 -24.22
C SER A 339 24.41 -12.19 -23.65
N SER A 340 24.18 -10.91 -23.34
CA SER A 340 25.21 -10.04 -22.73
C SER A 340 24.62 -8.88 -21.91
N PRO A 341 24.90 -8.78 -20.59
CA PRO A 341 24.37 -7.72 -19.73
C PRO A 341 24.89 -6.32 -20.07
N LYS A 342 26.00 -6.23 -20.81
CA LYS A 342 26.57 -4.96 -21.29
C LYS A 342 25.69 -4.27 -22.33
N ASP A 343 24.84 -5.02 -23.03
CA ASP A 343 23.98 -4.50 -24.11
C ASP A 343 22.59 -4.09 -23.63
N ILE A 344 22.23 -4.33 -22.37
CA ILE A 344 20.91 -4.00 -21.82
C ILE A 344 20.56 -2.51 -22.03
N PRO A 345 21.43 -1.53 -21.69
CA PRO A 345 21.10 -0.12 -21.89
C PRO A 345 20.88 0.23 -23.37
N VAL A 346 21.70 -0.36 -24.24
CA VAL A 346 21.70 -0.19 -25.70
C VAL A 346 20.43 -0.78 -26.31
N GLN A 347 19.98 -1.93 -25.84
CA GLN A 347 18.73 -2.55 -26.29
C GLN A 347 17.52 -1.74 -25.82
N LEU A 348 17.46 -1.35 -24.54
CA LEU A 348 16.36 -0.50 -24.02
C LEU A 348 16.22 0.81 -24.81
N ALA A 349 17.35 1.44 -25.12
CA ALA A 349 17.40 2.67 -25.92
C ALA A 349 16.76 2.55 -27.32
N LYS A 350 16.82 1.37 -27.96
CA LYS A 350 16.19 1.14 -29.27
C LYS A 350 14.67 0.98 -29.17
N VAL A 351 14.21 0.36 -28.09
CA VAL A 351 12.83 -0.17 -28.02
C VAL A 351 11.86 0.80 -27.40
N ILE A 352 12.30 1.57 -26.40
CA ILE A 352 11.45 2.52 -25.68
C ILE A 352 10.78 3.54 -26.60
N PRO A 353 11.48 4.20 -27.55
CA PRO A 353 10.83 5.14 -28.46
C PRO A 353 9.73 4.49 -29.32
N GLY A 354 9.91 3.23 -29.72
CA GLY A 354 8.94 2.46 -30.50
C GLY A 354 7.67 2.09 -29.71
N GLN A 355 7.74 2.09 -28.37
CA GLN A 355 6.61 1.81 -27.48
C GLN A 355 5.96 3.07 -26.90
N ALA A 356 6.40 4.27 -27.32
CA ALA A 356 5.86 5.54 -26.80
C ALA A 356 4.34 5.66 -27.00
N SER A 357 3.82 5.22 -28.16
CA SER A 357 2.38 5.23 -28.44
C SER A 357 1.58 4.37 -27.46
N PHE A 358 2.10 3.20 -27.07
CA PHE A 358 1.48 2.35 -26.06
C PHE A 358 1.43 3.06 -24.69
N PHE A 359 2.54 3.68 -24.28
CA PHE A 359 2.58 4.41 -23.00
C PHE A 359 1.66 5.62 -22.99
N ILE A 360 1.52 6.35 -24.10
CA ILE A 360 0.55 7.44 -24.23
C ILE A 360 -0.87 6.89 -24.05
N THR A 361 -1.26 5.85 -24.80
CA THR A 361 -2.59 5.21 -24.64
C THR A 361 -2.82 4.70 -23.22
N TYR A 362 -1.79 4.14 -22.58
CA TYR A 362 -1.85 3.70 -21.20
C TYR A 362 -2.10 4.87 -20.24
N VAL A 363 -1.43 6.03 -20.41
CA VAL A 363 -1.68 7.24 -19.60
C VAL A 363 -3.10 7.78 -19.79
N LEU A 364 -3.63 7.79 -21.02
CA LEU A 364 -5.01 8.20 -21.25
C LEU A 364 -6.02 7.22 -20.60
N THR A 365 -5.82 5.93 -20.80
CA THR A 365 -6.77 4.89 -20.36
C THR A 365 -6.70 4.66 -18.85
N SER A 366 -5.52 4.40 -18.31
CA SER A 366 -5.33 4.08 -16.89
C SER A 366 -5.19 5.31 -16.01
N GLY A 367 -4.75 6.45 -16.56
CA GLY A 367 -4.62 7.70 -15.84
C GLY A 367 -5.91 8.50 -15.88
N TRP A 368 -6.27 9.03 -17.04
CA TRP A 368 -7.40 9.97 -17.14
C TRP A 368 -8.74 9.30 -16.86
N ALA A 369 -9.02 8.13 -17.45
CA ALA A 369 -10.27 7.45 -17.17
C ALA A 369 -10.37 6.98 -15.70
N SER A 370 -9.25 6.63 -15.07
CA SER A 370 -9.24 6.31 -13.63
C SER A 370 -9.52 7.54 -12.77
N LEU A 371 -8.99 8.71 -13.11
CA LEU A 371 -9.30 9.96 -12.39
C LEU A 371 -10.78 10.33 -12.53
N SER A 372 -11.37 10.15 -13.72
CA SER A 372 -12.81 10.36 -13.93
C SER A 372 -13.66 9.38 -13.11
N SER A 373 -13.28 8.10 -13.09
CA SER A 373 -13.95 7.07 -12.29
C SER A 373 -13.85 7.34 -10.78
N GLU A 374 -12.69 7.83 -10.33
CA GLU A 374 -12.43 8.24 -8.96
C GLU A 374 -13.26 9.47 -8.56
N LEU A 375 -13.40 10.44 -9.47
CA LEU A 375 -14.25 11.61 -9.25
C LEU A 375 -15.72 11.21 -9.08
N MET A 376 -16.21 10.31 -9.92
CA MET A 376 -17.57 9.77 -9.85
C MET A 376 -17.80 8.82 -8.68
N GLN A 377 -16.72 8.34 -8.04
CA GLN A 377 -16.74 7.27 -7.04
C GLN A 377 -17.56 6.07 -7.49
N LEU A 378 -17.27 5.55 -8.69
CA LEU A 378 -18.07 4.51 -9.34
C LEU A 378 -18.38 3.32 -8.42
N PHE A 379 -17.37 2.83 -7.69
CA PHE A 379 -17.53 1.72 -6.75
C PHE A 379 -18.46 2.08 -5.58
N GLY A 380 -18.30 3.27 -4.98
CA GLY A 380 -19.15 3.73 -3.89
C GLY A 380 -20.60 3.93 -4.34
N LEU A 381 -20.80 4.48 -5.54
CA LEU A 381 -22.11 4.71 -6.12
C LEU A 381 -22.83 3.38 -6.42
N ILE A 382 -22.15 2.43 -7.08
CA ILE A 382 -22.72 1.11 -7.39
C ILE A 382 -23.03 0.35 -6.09
N TYR A 383 -22.12 0.36 -5.12
CA TYR A 383 -22.35 -0.29 -3.84
C TYR A 383 -23.56 0.30 -3.09
N ASN A 384 -23.65 1.63 -3.04
CA ASN A 384 -24.78 2.30 -2.41
C ASN A 384 -26.09 2.05 -3.18
N PHE A 385 -26.05 2.05 -4.51
CA PHE A 385 -27.19 1.74 -5.36
C PHE A 385 -27.70 0.30 -5.10
N ILE A 386 -26.81 -0.68 -5.10
CA ILE A 386 -27.16 -2.07 -4.77
C ILE A 386 -27.73 -2.15 -3.35
N ARG A 387 -27.09 -1.50 -2.38
CA ARG A 387 -27.52 -1.56 -0.98
C ARG A 387 -28.90 -0.93 -0.76
N LYS A 388 -29.16 0.21 -1.40
CA LYS A 388 -30.41 0.96 -1.27
C LYS A 388 -31.56 0.33 -2.07
N TYR A 389 -31.31 -0.05 -3.32
CA TYR A 389 -32.37 -0.53 -4.22
C TYR A 389 -32.53 -2.05 -4.23
N VAL A 390 -31.42 -2.81 -4.16
CA VAL A 390 -31.47 -4.29 -4.18
C VAL A 390 -31.65 -4.84 -2.77
N LEU A 391 -30.84 -4.40 -1.80
CA LEU A 391 -30.88 -4.89 -0.41
C LEU A 391 -31.90 -4.15 0.48
N ARG A 392 -32.52 -3.06 -0.01
CA ARG A 392 -33.54 -2.24 0.69
C ARG A 392 -33.17 -1.86 2.13
N MET A 393 -31.88 -1.68 2.42
CA MET A 393 -31.45 -1.26 3.76
C MET A 393 -31.65 0.26 3.90
N LYS A 394 -32.54 0.69 4.82
CA LYS A 394 -32.91 2.10 5.07
C LYS A 394 -31.83 2.90 5.81
N GLU A 395 -30.91 2.26 6.54
CA GLU A 395 -29.87 2.97 7.28
C GLU A 395 -28.62 3.27 6.46
N ASP A 396 -28.13 4.50 6.55
CA ASP A 396 -26.78 4.89 6.18
C ASP A 396 -25.79 4.28 7.16
N THR A 397 -25.30 3.06 6.90
CA THR A 397 -24.07 2.65 7.58
C THR A 397 -22.99 3.62 7.13
N GLU A 398 -22.39 4.33 8.07
CA GLU A 398 -21.21 5.19 7.91
C GLU A 398 -19.98 4.38 7.43
N PHE A 399 -20.08 3.72 6.28
CA PHE A 399 -18.91 3.17 5.61
C PHE A 399 -18.18 4.33 4.97
N VAL A 400 -17.41 5.05 5.78
CA VAL A 400 -16.57 6.13 5.27
C VAL A 400 -15.33 5.51 4.65
N PRO A 401 -15.11 5.68 3.33
CA PRO A 401 -13.96 5.13 2.66
C PRO A 401 -12.69 5.83 3.15
N SER A 402 -11.60 5.07 3.21
CA SER A 402 -10.26 5.59 3.50
C SER A 402 -9.47 5.61 2.20
N PHE A 403 -8.68 6.67 2.00
CA PHE A 403 -7.89 6.83 0.79
C PHE A 403 -7.01 5.60 0.50
N PRO A 404 -7.10 5.00 -0.71
CA PRO A 404 -6.38 3.79 -1.05
C PRO A 404 -4.91 4.08 -1.44
N TYR A 405 -4.08 4.44 -0.45
CA TYR A 405 -2.66 4.75 -0.67
C TYR A 405 -1.87 3.65 -1.40
N HIS A 406 -2.24 2.39 -1.22
CA HIS A 406 -1.54 1.24 -1.80
C HIS A 406 -1.79 1.04 -3.31
N THR A 407 -2.80 1.71 -3.89
CA THR A 407 -3.07 1.68 -5.34
C THR A 407 -2.69 2.98 -6.01
N GLU A 408 -3.07 4.13 -5.44
CA GLU A 408 -2.90 5.42 -6.11
C GLU A 408 -1.46 5.93 -6.05
N VAL A 409 -0.75 5.75 -4.92
CA VAL A 409 0.65 6.18 -4.82
C VAL A 409 1.54 5.45 -5.85
N PRO A 410 1.48 4.10 -5.98
CA PRO A 410 2.25 3.40 -7.01
C PRO A 410 1.91 3.82 -8.44
N LYS A 411 0.64 4.09 -8.77
CA LYS A 411 0.24 4.54 -10.10
C LYS A 411 0.85 5.91 -10.45
N VAL A 412 0.74 6.88 -9.53
CA VAL A 412 1.32 8.23 -9.71
C VAL A 412 2.83 8.14 -9.88
N LEU A 413 3.50 7.29 -9.08
CA LEU A 413 4.93 7.05 -9.20
C LEU A 413 5.34 6.39 -10.51
N LEU A 414 4.54 5.45 -11.02
CA LEU A 414 4.75 4.85 -12.34
C LEU A 414 4.63 5.90 -13.46
N PHE A 415 3.64 6.79 -13.42
CA PHE A 415 3.52 7.88 -14.38
C PHE A 415 4.68 8.87 -14.29
N GLY A 416 5.19 9.14 -13.09
CA GLY A 416 6.43 9.88 -12.91
C GLY A 416 7.62 9.18 -13.57
N LEU A 417 7.77 7.87 -13.39
CA LEU A 417 8.81 7.07 -14.04
C LEU A 417 8.71 7.11 -15.56
N LEU A 418 7.51 6.96 -16.12
CA LEU A 418 7.26 7.09 -17.56
C LEU A 418 7.62 8.50 -18.07
N GLY A 419 7.25 9.54 -17.32
CA GLY A 419 7.60 10.92 -17.63
C GLY A 419 9.10 11.16 -17.69
N PHE A 420 9.85 10.74 -16.67
CA PHE A 420 11.30 10.89 -16.66
C PHE A 420 11.97 10.09 -17.78
N THR A 421 11.64 8.80 -17.92
CA THR A 421 12.27 7.92 -18.91
C THR A 421 12.00 8.34 -20.35
N CYS A 422 10.79 8.80 -20.65
CA CYS A 422 10.40 9.21 -22.00
C CYS A 422 10.66 10.70 -22.28
N SER A 423 11.01 11.53 -21.29
CA SER A 423 11.23 12.98 -21.47
C SER A 423 12.24 13.31 -22.57
N VAL A 424 13.37 12.60 -22.61
CA VAL A 424 14.46 12.83 -23.57
C VAL A 424 14.21 12.11 -24.89
N LEU A 425 13.52 10.97 -24.86
CA LEU A 425 13.34 10.07 -26.01
C LEU A 425 12.12 10.42 -26.86
N ALA A 426 10.98 10.68 -26.20
CA ALA A 426 9.67 10.89 -26.77
C ALA A 426 8.92 11.97 -25.97
N PRO A 427 9.28 13.26 -26.11
CA PRO A 427 8.73 14.35 -25.31
C PRO A 427 7.22 14.55 -25.48
N LEU A 428 6.64 13.96 -26.53
CA LEU A 428 5.21 13.98 -26.83
C LEU A 428 4.32 13.39 -25.72
N ILE A 429 4.87 12.57 -24.82
CA ILE A 429 4.13 12.05 -23.65
C ILE A 429 3.95 13.10 -22.54
N LEU A 430 4.84 14.09 -22.46
CA LEU A 430 4.89 15.05 -21.36
C LEU A 430 3.62 15.91 -21.23
N PRO A 431 3.01 16.44 -22.32
CA PRO A 431 1.75 17.17 -22.23
C PRO A 431 0.61 16.32 -21.65
N PHE A 432 0.50 15.06 -22.05
CA PHE A 432 -0.54 14.15 -21.53
C PHE A 432 -0.36 13.85 -20.04
N LEU A 433 0.89 13.69 -19.60
CA LEU A 433 1.22 13.52 -18.19
C LEU A 433 0.98 14.81 -17.38
N LEU A 434 1.30 15.97 -17.95
CA LEU A 434 1.06 17.26 -17.29
C LEU A 434 -0.44 17.47 -17.03
N VAL A 435 -1.29 17.18 -18.01
CA VAL A 435 -2.74 17.22 -17.84
C VAL A 435 -3.19 16.20 -16.78
N TYR A 436 -2.62 14.99 -16.77
CA TYR A 436 -2.92 14.00 -15.72
C TYR A 436 -2.55 14.52 -14.32
N PHE A 437 -1.37 15.09 -14.12
CA PHE A 437 -0.96 15.61 -12.81
C PHE A 437 -1.82 16.81 -12.38
N PHE A 438 -2.19 17.69 -13.32
CA PHE A 438 -3.09 18.81 -13.05
C PHE A 438 -4.49 18.33 -12.64
N LEU A 439 -5.12 17.44 -13.42
CA LEU A 439 -6.41 16.86 -13.10
C LEU A 439 -6.34 16.07 -11.79
N GLY A 440 -5.28 15.29 -11.58
CA GLY A 440 -5.04 14.54 -10.36
C GLY A 440 -4.97 15.44 -9.13
N TYR A 441 -4.29 16.59 -9.22
CA TYR A 441 -4.26 17.57 -8.13
C TYR A 441 -5.66 18.06 -7.77
N VAL A 442 -6.47 18.47 -8.76
CA VAL A 442 -7.83 18.98 -8.54
C VAL A 442 -8.75 17.89 -7.97
N VAL A 443 -8.76 16.70 -8.58
CA VAL A 443 -9.62 15.58 -8.19
C VAL A 443 -9.26 15.08 -6.80
N TYR A 444 -8.00 14.76 -6.53
CA TYR A 444 -7.61 14.22 -5.21
C TYR A 444 -7.74 15.27 -4.11
N ARG A 445 -7.50 16.55 -4.37
CA ARG A 445 -7.76 17.61 -3.39
C ARG A 445 -9.25 17.66 -3.03
N ASN A 446 -10.14 17.63 -4.01
CA ASN A 446 -11.58 17.60 -3.76
C ASN A 446 -12.00 16.36 -2.96
N GLN A 447 -11.51 15.18 -3.35
CA GLN A 447 -11.86 13.91 -2.70
C GLN A 447 -11.33 13.81 -1.26
N LEU A 448 -10.11 14.30 -1.01
CA LEU A 448 -9.52 14.31 0.33
C LEU A 448 -10.24 15.28 1.30
N LEU A 449 -10.84 16.36 0.77
CA LEU A 449 -11.60 17.31 1.58
C LEU A 449 -13.03 16.83 1.85
N ASN A 450 -13.70 16.25 0.86
CA ASN A 450 -15.14 16.03 0.91
C ASN A 450 -15.57 14.59 1.19
N VAL A 451 -14.74 13.57 0.91
CA VAL A 451 -15.19 12.17 1.00
C VAL A 451 -14.31 11.29 1.88
N TYR A 452 -12.99 11.43 1.77
CA TYR A 452 -12.08 10.54 2.48
C TYR A 452 -11.92 10.92 3.96
N ARG A 453 -12.13 9.95 4.85
CA ARG A 453 -11.80 10.08 6.28
C ARG A 453 -10.54 9.30 6.61
N THR A 454 -9.59 9.97 7.24
CA THR A 454 -8.36 9.37 7.77
C THR A 454 -8.70 8.52 9.00
N ARG A 455 -8.55 7.20 8.90
CA ARG A 455 -8.79 6.27 10.02
C ARG A 455 -7.63 6.20 11.00
N TYR A 456 -6.43 6.42 10.50
CA TYR A 456 -5.18 6.41 11.23
C TYR A 456 -4.20 7.32 10.51
N ASP A 457 -3.26 7.89 11.26
CA ASP A 457 -2.22 8.73 10.72
C ASP A 457 -0.94 7.92 10.41
N THR A 458 -0.34 8.19 9.26
CA THR A 458 0.92 7.54 8.82
C THR A 458 2.14 8.44 9.04
N GLY A 459 1.95 9.70 9.45
CA GLY A 459 3.04 10.64 9.74
C GLY A 459 3.95 10.94 8.55
N GLY A 460 3.48 10.78 7.31
CA GLY A 460 4.28 11.03 6.10
C GLY A 460 5.31 9.94 5.77
N LEU A 461 5.18 8.72 6.32
CA LEU A 461 6.10 7.59 6.05
C LEU A 461 6.12 7.09 4.60
N TYR A 462 5.20 7.56 3.75
CA TYR A 462 5.21 7.29 2.31
C TYR A 462 6.25 8.13 1.55
N TRP A 463 6.67 9.28 2.10
CA TRP A 463 7.59 10.19 1.41
C TRP A 463 8.94 9.57 1.04
N PRO A 464 9.62 8.79 1.91
CA PRO A 464 10.85 8.10 1.52
C PRO A 464 10.66 7.13 0.35
N ILE A 465 9.50 6.49 0.21
CA ILE A 465 9.19 5.61 -0.93
C ILE A 465 9.12 6.44 -2.21
N ILE A 466 8.41 7.58 -2.17
CA ILE A 466 8.28 8.51 -3.29
C ILE A 466 9.66 9.02 -3.72
N HIS A 467 10.46 9.51 -2.77
CA HIS A 467 11.81 10.01 -3.02
C HIS A 467 12.70 8.96 -3.71
N ASN A 468 12.79 7.75 -3.12
CA ASN A 468 13.60 6.68 -3.69
C ASN A 468 13.15 6.28 -5.10
N THR A 469 11.84 6.32 -5.37
CA THR A 469 11.29 5.98 -6.69
C THR A 469 11.60 7.04 -7.74
N VAL A 470 11.55 8.33 -7.37
CA VAL A 470 11.94 9.43 -8.27
C VAL A 470 13.44 9.35 -8.58
N ILE A 471 14.29 9.11 -7.58
CA ILE A 471 15.73 8.88 -7.80
C ILE A 471 15.97 7.68 -8.71
N PHE A 472 15.29 6.56 -8.46
CA PHE A 472 15.36 5.38 -9.32
C PHE A 472 14.96 5.71 -10.76
N SER A 473 13.91 6.50 -10.96
CA SER A 473 13.45 6.93 -12.29
C SER A 473 14.48 7.81 -13.00
N LEU A 474 15.16 8.71 -12.28
CA LEU A 474 16.24 9.54 -12.82
C LEU A 474 17.45 8.70 -13.23
N VAL A 475 17.91 7.80 -12.35
CA VAL A 475 19.03 6.88 -12.63
C VAL A 475 18.70 5.98 -13.82
N LEU A 476 17.48 5.43 -13.87
CA LEU A 476 17.01 4.61 -14.98
C LEU A 476 17.04 5.40 -16.30
N THR A 477 16.56 6.65 -16.29
CA THR A 477 16.60 7.54 -17.46
C THR A 477 18.03 7.80 -17.93
N GLN A 478 18.96 8.02 -17.00
CA GLN A 478 20.37 8.25 -17.31
C GLN A 478 21.04 6.99 -17.89
N ILE A 479 20.73 5.80 -17.36
CA ILE A 479 21.20 4.52 -17.91
C ILE A 479 20.67 4.31 -19.33
N ILE A 480 19.39 4.60 -19.58
CA ILE A 480 18.81 4.48 -20.92
C ILE A 480 19.47 5.48 -21.89
N CYS A 481 19.69 6.73 -21.46
CA CYS A 481 20.37 7.74 -22.28
C CYS A 481 21.83 7.35 -22.58
N LEU A 482 22.54 6.75 -21.61
CA LEU A 482 23.87 6.18 -21.83
C LEU A 482 23.84 5.13 -22.96
N GLY A 483 22.81 4.27 -22.99
CA GLY A 483 22.57 3.33 -24.09
C GLY A 483 22.33 3.99 -25.44
N VAL A 484 21.53 5.07 -25.49
CA VAL A 484 21.26 5.83 -26.73
C VAL A 484 22.52 6.48 -27.27
N PHE A 485 23.36 7.05 -26.41
CA PHE A 485 24.61 7.71 -26.81
C PHE A 485 25.67 6.70 -27.24
N GLY A 486 25.72 5.53 -26.59
CA GLY A 486 26.56 4.41 -27.01
C GLY A 486 26.22 3.93 -28.43
N LEU A 487 24.94 3.85 -28.77
CA LEU A 487 24.49 3.46 -30.12
C LEU A 487 24.89 4.42 -31.23
N LYS A 488 24.96 5.72 -30.92
CA LYS A 488 25.23 6.77 -31.92
C LYS A 488 26.73 7.05 -32.09
N VAL A 489 27.61 6.17 -31.59
CA VAL A 489 29.08 6.24 -31.73
C VAL A 489 29.65 7.59 -31.27
N SER A 490 29.07 8.17 -30.21
CA SER A 490 29.62 9.37 -29.56
C SER A 490 30.19 8.98 -28.18
N PRO A 491 31.44 8.49 -28.11
CA PRO A 491 32.03 8.04 -26.85
C PRO A 491 32.15 9.17 -25.83
N VAL A 492 32.33 10.40 -26.31
CA VAL A 492 32.46 11.60 -25.46
C VAL A 492 31.15 11.90 -24.72
N ALA A 493 30.00 11.92 -25.40
CA ALA A 493 28.70 12.19 -24.77
C ALA A 493 28.27 11.05 -23.81
N ALA A 494 28.57 9.80 -24.15
CA ALA A 494 28.37 8.67 -23.26
C ALA A 494 29.24 8.79 -21.99
N GLY A 495 30.51 9.18 -22.14
CA GLY A 495 31.42 9.46 -21.03
C GLY A 495 30.87 10.51 -20.07
N PHE A 496 30.31 11.61 -20.57
CA PHE A 496 29.68 12.65 -19.73
C PHE A 496 28.41 12.18 -19.00
N THR A 497 27.77 11.09 -19.41
CA THR A 497 26.56 10.60 -18.70
C THR A 497 26.92 9.81 -17.43
N ILE A 498 28.13 9.25 -17.36
CA ILE A 498 28.60 8.46 -16.21
C ILE A 498 28.76 9.33 -14.94
N PRO A 499 29.46 10.49 -14.97
CA PRO A 499 29.52 11.39 -13.82
C PRO A 499 28.15 11.82 -13.30
N LEU A 500 27.17 12.01 -14.21
CA LEU A 500 25.82 12.40 -13.83
C LEU A 500 25.13 11.31 -12.99
N ILE A 501 25.31 10.03 -13.33
CA ILE A 501 24.80 8.89 -12.55
C ILE A 501 25.47 8.84 -11.17
N ILE A 502 26.79 9.05 -11.12
CA ILE A 502 27.53 9.07 -9.86
C ILE A 502 27.01 10.22 -8.98
N PHE A 503 26.82 11.41 -9.54
CA PHE A 503 26.32 12.57 -8.83
C PHE A 503 24.90 12.36 -8.28
N THR A 504 23.98 11.76 -9.05
CA THR A 504 22.62 11.46 -8.55
C THR A 504 22.61 10.41 -7.44
N LEU A 505 23.47 9.40 -7.50
CA LEU A 505 23.63 8.42 -6.42
C LEU A 505 24.24 9.03 -5.16
N LEU A 506 25.26 9.88 -5.31
CA LEU A 506 25.85 10.63 -4.19
C LEU A 506 24.82 11.57 -3.55
N PHE A 507 24.02 12.26 -4.37
CA PHE A 507 22.92 13.10 -3.89
C PHE A 507 21.86 12.31 -3.13
N ASN A 508 21.48 11.12 -3.61
CA ASN A 508 20.56 10.24 -2.89
C ASN A 508 21.13 9.80 -1.55
N GLN A 509 22.40 9.39 -1.52
CA GLN A 509 23.08 9.00 -0.27
C GLN A 509 23.14 10.18 0.71
N TYR A 510 23.42 11.40 0.21
CA TYR A 510 23.39 12.61 1.02
C TYR A 510 22.00 12.88 1.63
N CYS A 511 20.94 12.84 0.81
CA CYS A 511 19.56 13.04 1.27
C CYS A 511 19.15 11.96 2.29
N ARG A 512 19.53 10.70 2.02
CA ARG A 512 19.25 9.57 2.90
C ARG A 512 19.92 9.75 4.26
N THR A 513 21.21 10.07 4.30
CA THR A 513 21.92 10.26 5.58
C THR A 513 21.41 11.48 6.34
N ARG A 514 21.05 12.56 5.65
CA ARG A 514 20.64 13.83 6.29
C ARG A 514 19.18 13.85 6.73
N LEU A 515 18.25 13.37 5.89
CA LEU A 515 16.81 13.59 6.06
C LEU A 515 16.03 12.32 6.38
N LEU A 516 16.49 11.13 6.00
CA LEU A 516 15.80 9.88 6.35
C LEU A 516 15.68 9.65 7.87
N PRO A 517 16.67 9.99 8.71
CA PRO A 517 16.55 9.83 10.16
C PRO A 517 15.30 10.52 10.74
N LEU A 518 14.88 11.66 10.19
CA LEU A 518 13.68 12.38 10.62
C LEU A 518 12.37 11.61 10.38
N PHE A 519 12.41 10.60 9.50
CA PHE A 519 11.27 9.74 9.20
C PHE A 519 11.31 8.41 9.96
N SER A 520 12.49 7.95 10.36
CA SER A 520 12.66 6.68 11.11
C SER A 520 12.63 6.88 12.63
N THR A 521 13.18 7.99 13.13
CA THR A 521 13.30 8.24 14.57
C THR A 521 12.62 9.54 14.98
N PHE A 522 12.26 9.65 16.26
CA PHE A 522 11.66 10.85 16.81
C PHE A 522 12.73 11.68 17.55
N PRO A 523 12.77 13.01 17.36
CA PRO A 523 13.74 13.84 18.07
C PRO A 523 13.40 13.96 19.56
N ALA A 524 14.35 13.62 20.43
CA ALA A 524 14.20 13.68 21.88
C ALA A 524 13.83 15.08 22.41
N GLN A 525 14.45 16.13 21.86
CA GLN A 525 14.25 17.52 22.28
C GLN A 525 12.77 17.95 22.21
N HIS A 526 12.02 17.48 21.22
CA HIS A 526 10.62 17.87 21.05
C HIS A 526 9.67 17.14 22.00
N LYS A 527 10.07 15.99 22.56
CA LYS A 527 9.29 15.27 23.56
C LYS A 527 9.50 15.82 24.97
N LEU A 528 10.68 16.35 25.28
CA LEU A 528 10.98 16.97 26.58
C LEU A 528 10.20 18.27 26.80
N TRP A 529 10.05 19.11 25.77
CA TRP A 529 9.39 20.42 25.89
C TRP A 529 7.87 20.33 26.13
N ASN A 530 7.22 19.27 25.63
CA ASN A 530 5.77 19.07 25.81
C ASN A 530 5.40 18.37 27.12
N ASN A 531 6.38 17.80 27.85
CA ASN A 531 6.15 17.26 29.20
C ASN A 531 5.91 18.37 30.24
N SER A 532 6.28 19.62 29.95
CA SER A 532 6.09 20.76 30.85
C SER A 532 4.64 21.27 30.93
N ARG A 533 3.73 20.72 30.12
CA ARG A 533 2.28 20.87 30.32
C ARG A 533 1.77 19.60 31.00
N PRO A 534 1.45 19.60 32.30
CA PRO A 534 1.01 18.40 32.99
C PRO A 534 -0.25 17.85 32.31
N GLY A 535 -0.17 16.59 31.88
CA GLY A 535 -1.27 15.85 31.26
C GLY A 535 -2.30 15.41 32.29
N ALA A 536 -2.97 16.37 32.94
CA ALA A 536 -4.07 16.08 33.87
C ALA A 536 -5.29 15.46 33.17
N GLU A 537 -5.48 15.70 31.87
CA GLU A 537 -6.65 15.19 31.12
C GLU A 537 -6.53 13.73 30.67
N LEU A 538 -5.32 13.17 30.55
CA LEU A 538 -5.15 11.76 30.13
C LEU A 538 -5.38 10.78 31.29
N TYR A 539 -5.20 11.23 32.54
CA TYR A 539 -5.45 10.41 33.74
C TYR A 539 -6.92 10.06 33.92
N CYS A 540 -7.86 10.95 33.54
CA CYS A 540 -9.29 10.67 33.64
C CYS A 540 -9.79 9.66 32.59
N HIS A 541 -9.25 9.67 31.37
CA HIS A 541 -9.70 8.76 30.31
C HIS A 541 -9.08 7.35 30.36
N LEU A 542 -7.92 7.19 30.99
CA LEU A 542 -7.31 5.87 31.20
C LEU A 542 -7.97 5.07 32.34
N LEU A 543 -8.59 5.74 33.32
CA LEU A 543 -9.30 5.10 34.44
C LEU A 543 -10.72 4.62 34.09
N THR A 544 -11.34 5.13 33.02
CA THR A 544 -12.73 4.76 32.66
C THR A 544 -12.84 3.58 31.69
N GLY A 545 -11.74 3.02 31.20
CA GLY A 545 -11.77 1.83 30.33
C GLY A 545 -12.42 2.03 28.95
N GLU A 546 -12.71 3.26 28.54
CA GLU A 546 -13.48 3.58 27.32
C GLU A 546 -12.64 3.67 26.02
N LEU A 547 -11.35 3.35 26.03
CA LEU A 547 -10.45 3.52 24.87
C LEU A 547 -10.02 2.21 24.17
N LEU A 548 -10.86 1.16 24.23
CA LEU A 548 -10.67 -0.11 23.48
C LEU A 548 -11.83 -0.45 22.54
#